data_AF-A0A1E4CKU8-F1
#
_entry.id   AF-A0A1E4CKU8-F1
#
_cell.length_a   1.000
_cell.length_b   1.000
_cell.length_c   1.000
_cell.angle_alpha   90.00
_cell.angle_beta   90.00
_cell.angle_gamma   90.00
#
_symmetry.space_group_name_H-M   'P 1'
#
loop_
_entity.id
_entity.type
_entity.pdbx_description
1 polymer ?
#
loop_
_entity_poly.entity_id
_entity_poly.type
_entity_poly.pdbx_seq_one_letter_code
_entity_poly.pdbx_strand_id
1 'polypeptide(L)' 'MSNILELELGGAFLVVWVLSLIAMYLLIDRKTRPGRIRSVAVIEGMMLVSILSLLIGLTFTIWGSGVTD' A
#
# COMPACT_ATOMS: atom_id res chain seq x y z
N MET A 1 -11.81 -22.56 6.73
CA MET A 1 -11.61 -21.53 7.79
C MET A 1 -10.37 -20.66 7.50
N SER A 2 -9.40 -21.12 6.69
CA SER A 2 -8.24 -20.37 6.17
C SER A 2 -8.63 -19.19 5.27
N ASN A 3 -9.52 -19.41 4.30
CA ASN A 3 -9.80 -18.43 3.23
C ASN A 3 -10.38 -17.10 3.71
N ILE A 4 -11.19 -17.10 4.78
CA ILE A 4 -11.79 -15.88 5.34
C ILE A 4 -10.73 -15.02 6.04
N LEU A 5 -9.83 -15.64 6.81
CA LEU A 5 -8.76 -14.92 7.52
C LEU A 5 -7.78 -14.27 6.52
N GLU A 6 -7.44 -14.99 5.45
CA GLU A 6 -6.58 -14.50 4.38
C GLU A 6 -7.22 -13.31 3.65
N LEU A 7 -8.54 -13.36 3.42
CA LEU A 7 -9.30 -12.28 2.82
C LEU A 7 -9.35 -11.04 3.72
N GLU A 8 -9.58 -11.22 5.04
CA GLU A 8 -9.58 -10.12 6.01
C GLU A 8 -8.20 -9.46 6.12
N LEU A 9 -7.13 -10.26 6.18
CA LEU A 9 -5.75 -9.76 6.17
C LEU A 9 -5.43 -9.02 4.88
N GLY A 10 -5.77 -9.59 3.71
CA GLY A 10 -5.61 -8.94 2.42
C GLY A 10 -6.33 -7.59 2.36
N GLY A 11 -7.59 -7.55 2.80
CA GLY A 11 -8.37 -6.33 2.91
C GLY A 11 -7.73 -5.29 3.85
N ALA A 12 -7.25 -5.70 5.01
CA ALA A 12 -6.56 -4.82 5.95
C ALA A 12 -5.27 -4.23 5.34
N PHE A 13 -4.46 -5.04 4.64
CA PHE A 13 -3.28 -4.57 3.94
C PHE A 13 -3.61 -3.56 2.83
N LEU A 14 -4.70 -3.76 2.09
CA LEU A 14 -5.17 -2.80 1.09
C LEU A 14 -5.60 -1.47 1.72
N VAL A 15 -6.27 -1.50 2.88
CA VAL A 15 -6.63 -0.28 3.62
C VAL A 15 -5.38 0.46 4.08
N VAL A 16 -4.41 -0.25 4.67
CA VAL A 16 -3.12 0.34 5.09
C VAL A 16 -2.37 0.93 3.90
N TRP A 17 -2.40 0.25 2.74
CA TRP A 17 -1.81 0.75 1.51
C TRP A 17 -2.46 2.06 1.05
N VAL A 18 -3.79 2.16 1.05
CA VAL A 18 -4.50 3.42 0.71
C VAL A 18 -4.11 4.55 1.67
N LEU A 19 -4.04 4.28 2.98
CA LEU A 19 -3.59 5.26 3.97
C LEU A 19 -2.16 5.72 3.71
N SER A 20 -1.27 4.80 3.27
CA SER A 20 0.10 5.13 2.90
C SER A 20 0.16 6.10 1.72
N LEU A 21 -0.70 5.94 0.72
CA LEU A 21 -0.79 6.85 -0.42
C LEU A 21 -1.26 8.24 -0.01
N ILE A 22 -2.24 8.32 0.90
CA ILE A 22 -2.72 9.58 1.45
C ILE A 22 -1.59 10.27 2.22
N ALA A 23 -0.86 9.54 3.06
CA ALA A 23 0.28 10.08 3.80
C ALA A 23 1.36 10.60 2.84
N MET A 24 1.73 9.82 1.81
CA MET A 24 2.68 10.26 0.78
C MET A 24 2.19 11.53 0.06
N TYR A 25 0.90 11.59 -0.29
CA TYR A 25 0.31 12.76 -0.94
C TYR A 25 0.41 14.03 -0.08
N LEU A 26 0.27 13.91 1.24
CA LEU A 26 0.36 15.03 2.18
C LEU A 26 1.80 15.40 2.52
N LEU A 27 2.73 14.44 2.52
CA LEU A 27 4.10 14.63 3.00
C LEU A 27 5.10 15.02 1.90
N ILE A 28 4.88 14.58 0.66
CA ILE A 28 5.80 14.82 -0.46
C ILE A 28 5.70 16.28 -0.91
N ASP A 29 6.85 16.93 -1.01
CA ASP A 29 6.96 18.30 -1.51
C ASP A 29 6.65 18.37 -3.00
N ARG A 30 5.68 19.21 -3.38
CA ARG A 30 5.29 19.46 -4.77
C ARG A 30 5.26 20.96 -5.03
N LYS A 31 5.53 21.36 -6.27
CA LYS A 31 5.50 22.78 -6.68
C LYS A 31 4.20 23.50 -6.35
N THR A 32 3.06 22.78 -6.34
CA THR A 32 1.73 23.31 -6.02
C THR A 32 1.31 23.09 -4.56
N ARG A 33 2.01 22.25 -3.79
CA ARG A 33 1.71 21.89 -2.40
C ARG A 33 3.01 21.61 -1.65
N PRO A 34 3.51 22.57 -0.85
CA PRO A 34 4.75 22.38 -0.13
C PRO A 34 4.60 21.29 0.94
N GLY A 35 5.50 20.32 0.91
CA GLY A 35 5.54 19.15 1.77
C GLY A 35 6.82 19.10 2.62
N ARG A 36 6.86 18.20 3.60
CA ARG A 36 8.01 18.03 4.50
C ARG A 36 9.14 17.20 3.86
N ILE A 37 8.80 16.27 2.97
CA ILE A 37 9.75 15.35 2.36
C ILE A 37 10.17 15.90 1.00
N ARG A 38 11.43 16.33 0.90
CA ARG A 38 12.04 16.89 -0.32
C ARG A 38 13.07 15.98 -0.98
N SER A 39 13.55 14.97 -0.25
CA SER A 39 14.58 14.06 -0.75
C SER A 39 13.99 13.11 -1.77
N VAL A 40 14.50 13.15 -3.00
CA VAL A 40 14.07 12.28 -4.10
C VAL A 40 14.26 10.81 -3.73
N ALA A 41 15.39 10.44 -3.12
CA ALA A 41 15.65 9.07 -2.69
C ALA A 41 14.64 8.55 -1.65
N VAL A 42 14.18 9.42 -0.75
CA VAL A 42 13.15 9.05 0.24
C VAL A 42 11.81 8.87 -0.45
N ILE A 43 11.47 9.74 -1.39
CA ILE A 43 10.23 9.66 -2.17
C ILE A 43 10.18 8.36 -2.98
N GLU A 44 11.27 8.03 -3.68
CA GLU A 44 11.40 6.77 -4.44
C GLU A 44 11.33 5.54 -3.52
N GLY A 45 12.03 5.57 -2.38
CA GLY A 45 11.95 4.50 -1.38
C GLY A 45 10.53 4.28 -0.87
N MET A 46 9.80 5.36 -0.54
CA MET A 46 8.40 5.29 -0.12
C MET A 46 7.50 4.73 -1.24
N MET A 47 7.74 5.09 -2.50
CA MET A 47 7.01 4.52 -3.63
C MET A 47 7.25 3.01 -3.77
N LEU A 48 8.50 2.56 -3.67
CA LEU A 48 8.83 1.13 -3.72
C LEU A 48 8.17 0.34 -2.59
N VAL A 49 8.21 0.86 -1.36
CA VAL A 49 7.54 0.25 -0.20
C VAL A 49 6.03 0.20 -0.40
N SER A 50 5.43 1.26 -0.93
CA SER A 50 4.00 1.30 -1.24
C SER A 50 3.62 0.25 -2.28
N ILE A 51 4.40 0.09 -3.35
CA ILE A 51 4.19 -0.94 -4.38
C ILE A 51 4.31 -2.35 -3.78
N LEU A 52 5.33 -2.62 -2.96
CA LEU A 52 5.49 -3.89 -2.26
C LEU A 52 4.30 -4.21 -1.36
N SER A 53 3.83 -3.23 -0.58
CA SER A 53 2.66 -3.39 0.28
C SER A 53 1.39 -3.71 -0.52
N LEU A 54 1.21 -3.09 -1.68
CA LEU A 54 0.09 -3.39 -2.58
C LEU A 54 0.13 -4.84 -3.06
N LEU A 55 1.31 -5.29 -3.53
CA LEU A 55 1.48 -6.65 -4.02
C LEU A 55 1.14 -7.68 -2.94
N ILE A 56 1.65 -7.48 -1.72
CA ILE A 56 1.35 -8.35 -0.58
C ILE A 56 -0.16 -8.39 -0.30
N GLY A 57 -0.82 -7.23 -0.20
CA GLY A 57 -2.26 -7.15 0.05
C GLY A 57 -3.09 -7.84 -1.05
N LEU A 58 -2.72 -7.64 -2.32
CA LEU A 58 -3.37 -8.31 -3.45
C LEU A 58 -3.14 -9.82 -3.43
N THR A 59 -1.93 -10.30 -3.12
CA THR A 59 -1.65 -11.74 -3.03
C THR A 59 -2.53 -12.41 -1.97
N PHE A 60 -2.61 -11.85 -0.77
CA PHE A 60 -3.48 -12.38 0.28
C PHE A 60 -4.95 -12.33 -0.10
N THR A 61 -5.39 -11.27 -0.77
CA THR A 61 -6.78 -11.14 -1.24
C THR A 61 -7.12 -12.17 -2.32
N ILE A 62 -6.21 -12.42 -3.27
CA ILE A 62 -6.40 -13.39 -4.35
C ILE A 62 -6.35 -14.83 -3.84
N TRP A 63 -5.44 -15.14 -2.91
CA TRP A 63 -5.41 -16.46 -2.28
C TRP A 63 -6.65 -16.71 -1.42
N GLY A 64 -7.04 -15.72 -0.60
CA GLY A 64 -8.24 -15.83 0.22
C GLY A 64 -9.55 -15.87 -0.58
N SER A 65 -9.58 -15.39 -1.83
CA SER A 65 -10.78 -15.42 -2.66
C SER A 65 -11.07 -16.77 -3.31
N GLY A 66 -10.13 -17.74 -3.24
CA GLY A 66 -10.30 -19.06 -3.84
C GLY A 66 -10.29 -19.04 -5.37
N VAL A 67 -9.82 -17.95 -6.01
CA VAL A 67 -9.70 -17.85 -7.48
C VAL A 67 -8.60 -18.75 -8.03
N THR A 68 -7.68 -19.22 -7.18
CA THR A 68 -6.57 -20.10 -7.55
C THR A 68 -6.82 -21.59 -7.30
N ASP A 69 -8.00 -21.96 -6.79
CA ASP A 69 -8.47 -23.35 -6.63
C ASP A 69 -9.36 -23.78 -7.81
#